data_AF-A0A5D2D2V8-F1
#
_entry.id   AF-A0A5D2D2V8-F1
#
_cell.length_a   1.000
_cell.length_b   1.000
_cell.length_c   1.000
_cell.angle_alpha   90.00
_cell.angle_beta   90.00
_cell.angle_gamma   90.00
#
_symmetry.space_group_name_H-M   'P 1'
#
loop_
_entity.id
_entity.type
_entity.pdbx_description
1 polymer ?
#
loop_
_entity_poly.entity_id
_entity_poly.type
_entity_poly.pdbx_seq_one_letter_code
_entity_poly.pdbx_strand_id
1 'polypeptide(L)'
;MAHKLVFSHNIASFIPFLLVFHFIPVVVSQFPYGYSQLSYRFYDWSCPRLTNMVKYGVWAAYRNDTRIAASLLRLHFHDCFVNVIPLLPSIFRI
;
A
#
# COMPACT_ATOMS: atom_id res chain seq x y z
N MET A 1 35.48 49.00 0.72
CA MET A 1 35.15 47.66 0.20
C MET A 1 33.88 47.10 0.86
N ALA A 2 32.71 47.68 0.62
CA ALA A 2 31.46 47.22 1.25
C ALA A 2 30.18 47.66 0.50
N HIS A 3 30.18 47.60 -0.84
CA HIS A 3 29.03 48.02 -1.65
C HIS A 3 28.76 47.09 -2.84
N LYS A 4 28.82 45.77 -2.59
CA LYS A 4 28.30 44.71 -3.49
C LYS A 4 27.44 43.72 -2.71
N LEU A 5 26.63 44.24 -1.78
CA LEU A 5 25.46 43.56 -1.25
C LEU A 5 24.26 44.27 -1.87
N VAL A 6 23.24 43.52 -2.33
CA VAL A 6 22.01 44.01 -2.98
C VAL A 6 22.12 44.29 -4.50
N PHE A 7 22.40 43.29 -5.35
CA PHE A 7 21.74 43.18 -6.69
C PHE A 7 22.13 41.90 -7.45
N SER A 8 21.72 40.73 -6.98
CA SER A 8 21.51 39.59 -7.89
C SER A 8 20.64 38.56 -7.18
N HIS A 9 19.33 38.81 -7.14
CA HIS A 9 18.36 37.73 -6.99
C HIS A 9 18.49 36.86 -8.24
N ASN A 10 19.47 35.95 -8.21
CA ASN A 10 19.77 35.05 -9.30
C ASN A 10 18.58 34.13 -9.50
N ILE A 11 18.09 34.09 -10.74
CA ILE A 11 17.09 33.13 -11.24
C ILE A 11 17.42 31.71 -10.79
N ALA A 12 18.71 31.38 -10.65
CA ALA A 12 19.23 30.11 -10.16
C ALA A 12 18.74 29.69 -8.76
N SER A 13 18.40 30.62 -7.86
CA SER A 13 17.85 30.29 -6.54
C SER A 13 16.40 29.80 -6.61
N PHE A 14 15.66 30.15 -7.67
CA PHE A 14 14.27 29.76 -7.88
C PHE A 14 14.13 28.51 -8.77
N ILE A 15 15.18 28.13 -9.50
CA ILE A 15 15.26 26.89 -10.31
C ILE A 15 14.86 25.64 -9.50
N PRO A 16 15.36 25.36 -8.29
CA PRO A 16 14.93 24.16 -7.55
C PRO A 16 13.44 24.21 -7.20
N PHE A 17 12.90 25.39 -6.91
CA PHE A 17 11.48 25.58 -6.63
C PHE A 17 10.61 25.30 -7.87
N LEU A 18 11.03 25.77 -9.05
CA LEU A 18 10.35 25.54 -10.32
C LEU A 18 10.44 24.07 -10.77
N LEU A 19 11.58 23.42 -10.55
CA LEU A 19 11.75 22.00 -10.83
C LEU A 19 10.85 21.15 -9.92
N VAL A 20 10.76 21.46 -8.62
CA VAL A 20 9.85 20.77 -7.71
C VAL A 20 8.38 21.00 -8.11
N PHE A 21 7.99 22.23 -8.42
CA PHE A 21 6.60 22.55 -8.79
C PHE A 21 6.14 21.88 -10.10
N HIS A 22 7.05 21.71 -11.06
CA HIS A 22 6.72 21.14 -12.37
C HIS A 22 6.97 19.63 -12.48
N PHE A 23 8.00 19.09 -11.81
CA PHE A 23 8.33 17.66 -11.90
C PHE A 23 7.58 16.80 -10.88
N ILE A 24 7.23 17.32 -9.71
CA ILE A 24 6.48 16.53 -8.70
C ILE A 24 5.10 16.08 -9.20
N PRO A 25 4.27 16.91 -9.86
CA PRO A 25 2.97 16.46 -10.37
C PRO A 25 3.11 15.36 -11.43
N VAL A 26 4.12 15.47 -12.29
CA VAL A 26 4.44 14.47 -13.32
C VAL A 26 4.80 13.13 -12.69
N VAL A 27 5.70 13.14 -11.69
CA VAL A 27 6.12 11.94 -10.97
C VAL A 27 4.95 11.31 -10.20
N VAL A 28 4.10 12.11 -9.55
CA VAL A 28 2.95 11.61 -8.79
C VAL A 28 1.89 10.97 -9.70
N SER A 29 1.71 11.48 -10.92
CA SER A 29 0.72 10.96 -11.89
C SER A 29 1.04 9.55 -12.41
N GLN A 30 2.28 9.08 -12.26
CA GLN A 30 2.73 7.76 -12.70
C GLN A 30 2.45 6.65 -11.68
N PHE A 31 2.06 7.00 -10.45
CA PHE A 31 1.74 6.01 -9.43
C PHE A 31 0.31 5.50 -9.61
N PRO A 32 0.10 4.17 -9.64
CA PRO A 32 -1.24 3.62 -9.70
C PRO A 32 -1.99 3.95 -8.41
N TYR A 33 -3.13 4.64 -8.54
CA TYR A 33 -4.08 4.80 -7.45
C TYR A 33 -4.75 3.44 -7.20
N GLY A 34 -4.55 2.88 -6.01
CA GLY A 34 -5.25 1.65 -5.62
C GLY A 34 -6.75 1.91 -5.48
N TYR A 35 -7.58 1.10 -6.12
CA TYR A 35 -9.03 1.11 -5.92
C TYR A 35 -9.37 0.54 -4.54
N SER A 36 -9.64 1.40 -3.54
CA SER A 36 -10.07 0.98 -2.22
C SER A 36 -11.57 0.64 -2.18
N GLN A 37 -11.93 -0.52 -2.74
CA GLN A 37 -13.31 -1.04 -2.68
C GLN A 37 -13.63 -1.78 -1.36
N LEU A 38 -12.66 -1.87 -0.43
CA LEU A 38 -12.85 -2.53 0.86
C LEU A 38 -13.42 -1.56 1.89
N SER A 39 -14.41 -2.02 2.66
CA SER A 39 -14.98 -1.30 3.80
C SER A 39 -15.05 -2.23 5.00
N TYR A 40 -14.74 -1.73 6.19
CA TYR A 40 -14.88 -2.48 7.45
C TYR A 40 -16.31 -2.96 7.69
N ARG A 41 -17.29 -2.23 7.15
CA ARG A 41 -18.73 -2.46 7.34
C ARG A 41 -19.38 -3.29 6.24
N PHE A 42 -18.58 -3.91 5.36
CA PHE A 42 -19.07 -4.61 4.17
C PHE A 42 -20.12 -5.68 4.48
N TYR A 43 -19.98 -6.38 5.62
CA TYR A 43 -20.90 -7.45 6.04
C TYR A 43 -21.89 -7.05 7.14
N ASP A 44 -21.92 -5.78 7.56
CA ASP A 44 -22.76 -5.35 8.70
C ASP A 44 -24.24 -5.65 8.48
N TRP A 45 -24.73 -5.53 7.24
CA TRP A 45 -26.14 -5.73 6.90
C TRP A 45 -26.46 -7.14 6.42
N SER A 46 -25.58 -7.75 5.62
CA SER A 46 -25.79 -9.08 5.04
C SER A 46 -25.48 -10.22 6.03
N CYS A 47 -24.45 -10.07 6.87
CA CYS A 47 -24.06 -11.05 7.87
C CYS A 47 -23.37 -10.39 9.08
N PRO A 48 -24.12 -9.77 10.01
CA PRO A 48 -23.55 -9.00 11.12
C PRO A 48 -22.71 -9.83 12.10
N ARG A 49 -22.89 -11.16 12.11
CA ARG A 49 -22.17 -12.08 13.00
C ARG A 49 -20.95 -12.72 12.36
N LEU A 50 -20.65 -12.43 11.09
CA LEU A 50 -19.57 -13.06 10.34
C LEU A 50 -18.23 -13.01 11.08
N THR A 51 -17.82 -11.82 11.52
CA THR A 51 -16.54 -11.62 12.24
C THR A 51 -16.45 -12.50 13.48
N ASN A 52 -17.55 -12.63 14.23
CA ASN A 52 -17.61 -13.48 15.42
C ASN A 52 -17.55 -14.95 15.06
N MET A 53 -18.30 -15.39 14.05
CA MET A 53 -18.30 -16.79 13.58
C MET A 53 -16.90 -17.23 13.13
N VAL A 54 -16.24 -16.43 12.29
CA VAL A 54 -14.86 -16.69 11.84
C VAL A 54 -13.92 -16.74 13.03
N LYS A 55 -14.00 -15.77 13.96
CA LYS A 55 -13.16 -15.74 15.16
C LYS A 55 -13.33 -17.00 16.00
N TYR A 56 -14.56 -17.44 16.27
CA TYR A 56 -14.80 -18.65 17.05
C TYR A 56 -14.29 -19.91 16.34
N GLY A 57 -14.49 -20.03 15.03
CA GLY A 57 -13.99 -21.16 14.25
C GLY A 57 -12.46 -21.25 14.29
N VAL A 58 -11.78 -20.13 14.05
CA VAL A 58 -10.31 -20.04 14.12
C VAL A 58 -9.81 -20.35 15.53
N TRP A 59 -10.46 -19.82 16.57
CA TRP A 59 -10.08 -20.10 17.96
C TRP A 59 -10.28 -21.56 18.36
N ALA A 60 -11.36 -22.20 17.92
CA ALA A 60 -11.59 -23.61 18.15
C ALA A 60 -10.50 -24.47 17.50
N ALA A 61 -10.16 -24.16 16.24
CA ALA A 61 -9.10 -24.84 15.51
C ALA A 61 -7.71 -24.60 16.14
N TYR A 62 -7.43 -23.37 16.59
CA TYR A 62 -6.19 -23.00 17.26
C TYR A 62 -5.99 -23.73 18.59
N ARG A 63 -7.06 -23.93 19.37
CA ARG A 63 -6.98 -24.72 20.62
C ARG A 63 -6.64 -26.18 20.37
N ASN A 64 -6.99 -26.72 19.20
CA ASN A 64 -6.64 -28.09 18.81
C ASN A 64 -5.20 -28.17 18.28
N ASP A 65 -4.78 -27.22 17.46
CA ASP A 65 -3.41 -27.11 16.96
C ASP A 65 -3.01 -25.63 16.83
N THR A 66 -2.03 -25.22 17.63
CA THR A 66 -1.54 -23.83 17.65
C THR A 66 -0.86 -23.41 16.34
N ARG A 67 -0.38 -24.37 15.55
CA ARG A 67 0.29 -24.13 14.26
C ARG A 67 -0.68 -23.63 13.19
N ILE A 68 -1.99 -23.81 13.37
CA ILE A 68 -2.99 -23.40 12.37
C ILE A 68 -3.01 -21.89 12.13
N ALA A 69 -2.68 -21.09 13.14
CA ALA A 69 -2.58 -19.63 13.00
C ALA A 69 -1.50 -19.26 11.97
N ALA A 70 -0.34 -19.90 12.04
CA ALA A 70 0.75 -19.71 11.08
C ALA A 70 0.39 -20.23 9.69
N SER A 71 -0.29 -21.39 9.60
CA SER A 71 -0.75 -21.97 8.34
C SER A 71 -1.77 -21.08 7.63
N LEU A 72 -2.76 -20.52 8.35
CA LEU A 72 -3.75 -19.59 7.81
C LEU A 72 -3.11 -18.30 7.30
N LEU A 73 -2.14 -17.76 8.04
CA LEU A 73 -1.41 -16.57 7.62
C LEU A 73 -0.60 -16.84 6.35
N ARG A 74 0.11 -17.97 6.29
CA ARG A 74 0.84 -18.39 5.09
C ARG A 74 -0.09 -18.57 3.89
N LEU A 75 -1.26 -19.18 4.08
CA LEU A 75 -2.25 -19.37 3.03
C LEU A 75 -2.78 -18.02 2.51
N HIS A 76 -3.10 -17.08 3.40
CA HIS A 76 -3.56 -15.75 3.01
C HIS A 76 -2.50 -15.02 2.16
N PHE A 77 -1.24 -15.06 2.57
CA PHE A 77 -0.15 -14.47 1.79
C PHE A 77 0.06 -15.19 0.46
N HIS A 78 -0.06 -16.52 0.43
CA HIS A 78 0.07 -17.31 -0.78
C HIS A 78 -1.00 -16.92 -1.82
N ASP A 79 -2.26 -16.76 -1.42
CA ASP A 79 -3.37 -16.42 -2.32
C ASP A 79 -3.28 -14.96 -2.82
N CYS A 80 -2.83 -14.05 -1.97
CA CYS A 80 -2.67 -12.64 -2.36
C CYS A 80 -1.45 -12.42 -3.27
N PHE A 81 -0.32 -13.08 -3.01
CA PHE A 81 0.91 -12.84 -3.79
C PHE A 81 0.81 -13.34 -5.24
N VAL A 82 0.06 -14.42 -5.47
CA VAL A 82 -0.12 -15.03 -6.81
C VAL A 82 -0.83 -14.07 -7.79
N ASN A 83 -1.63 -13.12 -7.29
CA ASN A 83 -2.51 -12.28 -8.12
C ASN A 83 -2.11 -10.79 -8.21
N VAL A 84 -1.14 -10.33 -7.40
CA VAL A 84 -0.77 -8.90 -7.30
C VAL A 84 0.29 -8.48 -8.33
N ILE A 85 0.89 -9.43 -9.07
CA ILE A 85 1.93 -9.12 -10.04
C ILE A 85 1.50 -9.45 -11.48
N PRO A 86 0.84 -8.53 -12.20
CA PRO A 86 0.62 -8.66 -13.63
C PRO A 86 1.91 -8.55 -14.48
N LEU A 87 3.09 -8.31 -13.88
CA LEU A 87 4.38 -8.12 -14.59
C LEU A 87 5.46 -9.19 -14.31
N LEU A 88 5.17 -10.27 -13.57
CA LEU A 88 6.13 -11.37 -13.35
C LEU A 88 5.50 -12.74 -13.66
N PRO A 89 5.03 -13.00 -14.89
CA PRO A 89 4.64 -14.36 -15.27
C PRO A 89 5.82 -15.36 -15.27
N SER A 90 7.07 -14.91 -15.09
CA SER A 90 8.26 -15.76 -15.30
C SER A 90 9.20 -15.96 -14.10
N ILE A 91 8.99 -15.30 -12.94
CA ILE A 91 9.95 -15.41 -11.81
C ILE A 91 9.50 -16.34 -10.68
N PHE A 92 8.20 -16.61 -10.55
CA PHE A 92 7.69 -17.51 -9.50
C PHE A 92 7.38 -18.92 -10.00
N ARG A 93 8.13 -19.38 -11.01
CA ARG A 93 8.14 -20.79 -11.45
C ARG A 93 9.51 -21.43 -11.24
N ILE A 94 10.06 -21.26 -10.04
CA ILE A 94 11.13 -22.07 -9.46
C ILE A 94 10.66 -22.50 -8.09
#